data_AF-S2XWI2-F1
#
_entry.id   AF-S2XWI2-F1
#
_cell.length_a   1.000
_cell.length_b   1.000
_cell.length_c   1.000
_cell.angle_alpha   90.00
_cell.angle_beta   90.00
_cell.angle_gamma   90.00
#
_symmetry.space_group_name_H-M   'P 1'
#
loop_
_entity.id
_entity.type
_entity.pdbx_description
1 polymer ?
#
loop_
_entity_poly.entity_id
_entity_poly.type
_entity_poly.pdbx_seq_one_letter_code
_entity_poly.pdbx_strand_id
1 'polypeptide(L)'
;MIESMKHLPTTEAAVAVLRAVAVEYGREIEVGHDIGADRTSRRSAAGVGVTVDPDGSLPHEACVEFGGVPRVSVRLYPDDDALITVEGVECPDVDRDDVPAFVRSLFDDRAFVKGRRFPPGYFLIVPLPQDRTHREYLPMVGLGPWLSSRVR
;
A
#
# COMPACT_ATOMS: atom_id res chain seq x y z
N MET A 1 -4.35 6.93 23.18
CA MET A 1 -3.47 5.75 23.36
C MET A 1 -2.59 5.69 22.13
N ILE A 2 -1.27 5.85 22.31
CA ILE A 2 -0.31 5.84 21.21
C ILE A 2 -0.05 4.36 20.95
N GLU A 3 -0.70 3.78 19.93
CA GLU A 3 -0.32 2.45 19.47
C GLU A 3 1.17 2.54 19.10
N SER A 4 2.03 1.89 19.89
CA SER A 4 3.39 1.61 19.44
C SER A 4 3.25 0.95 18.08
N MET A 5 3.83 1.59 17.06
CA MET A 5 3.94 1.01 15.72
C MET A 5 4.55 -0.37 15.93
N LYS A 6 3.71 -1.40 15.81
CA LYS A 6 4.16 -2.78 15.90
C LYS A 6 5.04 -2.94 14.68
N HIS A 7 6.35 -2.99 14.90
CA HIS A 7 7.27 -3.41 13.86
C HIS A 7 6.78 -4.75 13.30
N LEU A 8 6.68 -4.83 11.98
CA LEU A 8 6.19 -5.97 11.22
C LEU A 8 7.40 -6.67 10.60
N PRO A 9 8.10 -7.52 11.38
CA PRO A 9 9.38 -8.09 10.95
C PRO A 9 9.26 -9.08 9.80
N THR A 10 8.03 -9.48 9.43
CA THR A 10 7.77 -10.43 8.35
C THR A 10 6.55 -10.00 7.53
N THR A 11 6.56 -10.37 6.25
CA THR A 11 5.42 -10.22 5.34
C THR A 11 4.16 -10.89 5.88
N GLU A 12 4.29 -12.09 6.46
CA GLU A 12 3.17 -12.79 7.14
C GLU A 12 2.56 -11.99 8.29
N ALA A 13 3.39 -11.33 9.10
CA ALA A 13 2.89 -10.46 10.17
C ALA A 13 2.11 -9.27 9.61
N ALA A 14 2.60 -8.67 8.52
CA ALA A 14 1.90 -7.59 7.84
C ALA A 14 0.56 -8.05 7.24
N VAL A 15 0.54 -9.18 6.53
CA VAL A 15 -0.70 -9.78 5.99
C VAL A 15 -1.70 -10.08 7.11
N ALA A 16 -1.26 -10.63 8.25
CA ALA A 16 -2.12 -10.91 9.38
C ALA A 16 -2.77 -9.63 9.95
N VAL A 17 -2.00 -8.53 10.04
CA VAL A 17 -2.53 -7.23 10.46
C VAL A 17 -3.52 -6.68 9.44
N LEU A 18 -3.24 -6.79 8.14
CA LEU A 18 -4.16 -6.35 7.09
C LEU A 18 -5.49 -7.12 7.09
N ARG A 19 -5.45 -8.43 7.39
CA ARG A 19 -6.66 -9.22 7.63
C ARG A 19 -7.46 -8.71 8.83
N ALA A 20 -6.78 -8.35 9.92
CA ALA A 20 -7.46 -7.77 11.07
C ALA A 20 -8.12 -6.41 10.74
N VAL A 21 -7.43 -5.56 9.95
CA VAL A 21 -8.01 -4.30 9.45
C VAL A 21 -9.22 -4.56 8.56
N ALA A 22 -9.16 -5.54 7.65
CA ALA A 22 -10.31 -5.89 6.82
C ALA A 22 -11.54 -6.25 7.67
N VAL A 23 -11.35 -7.08 8.71
CA VAL A 23 -12.42 -7.45 9.64
C VAL A 23 -12.94 -6.25 10.42
N GLU A 24 -12.05 -5.40 10.94
CA GLU A 24 -12.37 -4.19 11.70
C GLU A 24 -13.29 -3.25 10.91
N TYR A 25 -13.03 -3.08 9.62
CA TYR A 25 -13.78 -2.16 8.75
C TYR A 25 -14.86 -2.86 7.90
N GLY A 26 -15.11 -4.15 8.12
CA GLY A 26 -16.09 -4.93 7.36
C GLY A 26 -15.79 -4.97 5.86
N ARG A 27 -14.52 -5.00 5.46
CA ARG A 27 -14.07 -5.05 4.07
C ARG A 27 -13.80 -6.47 3.62
N GLU A 28 -14.18 -6.76 2.38
CA GLU A 28 -13.71 -7.96 1.69
C GLU A 28 -12.20 -7.86 1.50
N ILE A 29 -11.52 -8.99 1.66
CA ILE A 29 -10.07 -9.08 1.51
C ILE A 29 -9.72 -10.33 0.71
N GLU A 30 -8.96 -10.14 -0.35
CA GLU A 30 -8.32 -11.21 -1.11
C GLU A 30 -6.81 -11.12 -0.88
N VAL A 31 -6.16 -12.27 -0.68
CA VAL A 31 -4.72 -12.32 -0.47
C VAL A 31 -4.14 -13.31 -1.47
N GLY A 32 -3.41 -12.77 -2.43
CA GLY A 32 -2.54 -13.52 -3.32
C GLY A 32 -1.13 -13.54 -2.76
N HIS A 33 -0.51 -14.70 -2.70
CA HIS A 33 0.93 -14.78 -2.45
C HIS A 33 1.58 -15.15 -3.77
N ASP A 34 2.42 -14.28 -4.32
CA ASP A 34 3.40 -14.70 -5.28
C ASP A 34 4.63 -15.14 -4.49
N ILE A 35 4.54 -16.34 -3.89
CA ILE A 35 5.66 -16.91 -3.17
C ILE A 35 6.74 -17.26 -4.21
N GLY A 36 7.63 -16.31 -4.46
CA GLY A 36 8.99 -16.58 -4.87
C GLY A 36 9.68 -17.43 -3.82
N ALA A 37 9.44 -18.74 -3.89
CA ALA A 37 10.22 -19.81 -3.26
C ALA A 37 10.48 -19.67 -1.74
N ASP A 38 9.59 -20.30 -0.94
CA ASP A 38 10.02 -20.94 0.31
C ASP A 38 10.90 -22.17 0.00
N ARG A 39 12.07 -21.91 -0.61
CA ARG A 39 13.23 -22.80 -0.61
C ARG A 39 14.38 -22.10 0.11
N THR A 40 14.15 -21.63 1.34
CA THR A 40 15.25 -21.57 2.31
C THR A 40 15.58 -22.98 2.82
N SER A 41 15.84 -23.90 1.89
CA SER A 41 16.82 -24.96 2.11
C SER A 41 17.92 -24.77 1.08
N ARG A 42 19.07 -24.30 1.59
CA ARG A 42 20.40 -24.37 0.96
C ARG A 42 20.74 -23.26 -0.05
N ARG A 43 21.21 -22.16 0.52
CA ARG A 43 22.43 -21.41 0.13
C ARG A 43 23.19 -22.03 -1.08
N SER A 44 23.20 -21.36 -2.24
CA SER A 44 24.31 -21.38 -3.21
C SER A 44 24.14 -20.34 -4.32
N ALA A 45 25.13 -19.44 -4.38
CA ALA A 45 25.72 -18.83 -5.58
C ALA A 45 24.85 -17.96 -6.52
N ALA A 46 25.26 -16.68 -6.57
CA ALA A 46 25.53 -15.88 -7.77
C ALA A 46 24.53 -15.87 -8.95
N GLY A 47 24.04 -14.68 -9.29
CA GLY A 47 23.51 -14.41 -10.62
C GLY A 47 22.80 -13.07 -10.71
N VAL A 48 23.46 -12.09 -11.34
CA VAL A 48 22.87 -10.81 -11.77
C VAL A 48 21.68 -11.09 -12.70
N GLY A 49 20.51 -10.60 -12.34
CA GLY A 49 19.28 -10.74 -13.12
C GLY A 49 18.08 -10.64 -12.20
N VAL A 50 17.53 -9.43 -12.05
CA VAL A 50 16.27 -9.21 -11.33
C VAL A 50 15.21 -10.10 -11.97
N THR A 51 14.69 -11.07 -11.21
CA THR A 51 13.51 -11.84 -11.61
C THR A 51 12.34 -10.88 -11.53
N VAL A 52 11.99 -10.31 -12.66
CA VAL A 52 10.86 -9.39 -12.81
C VAL A 52 9.57 -10.22 -12.81
N ASP A 53 8.54 -9.74 -12.13
CA ASP A 53 7.20 -10.35 -12.20
C ASP A 53 6.71 -10.43 -13.65
N PRO A 54 5.73 -11.31 -13.98
CA PRO A 54 5.22 -11.46 -15.35
C PRO A 54 4.74 -10.16 -16.00
N ASP A 55 4.43 -9.15 -15.18
CA ASP A 55 3.97 -7.83 -15.60
C ASP A 55 5.08 -6.77 -15.75
N GLY A 56 6.34 -7.07 -15.43
CA GLY A 56 7.42 -6.09 -15.47
C GLY A 56 7.77 -5.45 -14.11
N SER A 57 7.06 -5.81 -13.03
CA SER A 57 7.27 -5.24 -11.70
C SER A 57 8.41 -5.90 -10.91
N LEU A 58 8.91 -5.20 -9.89
CA LEU A 58 9.79 -5.82 -8.89
C LEU A 58 9.08 -7.02 -8.24
N PRO A 59 9.79 -8.10 -7.91
CA PRO A 59 9.19 -9.28 -7.31
C PRO A 59 8.58 -8.94 -5.96
N HIS A 60 7.27 -9.13 -5.82
CA HIS A 60 6.54 -8.95 -4.56
C HIS A 60 6.39 -10.28 -3.82
N GLU A 61 6.36 -10.25 -2.48
CA GLU A 61 6.16 -11.46 -1.66
C GLU A 61 4.68 -11.75 -1.39
N ALA A 62 3.88 -10.70 -1.26
CA ALA A 62 2.44 -10.82 -1.02
C ALA A 62 1.67 -9.64 -1.64
N CYS A 63 0.50 -9.94 -2.18
CA CYS A 63 -0.46 -8.98 -2.68
C CYS A 63 -1.77 -9.12 -1.90
N VAL A 64 -2.26 -8.01 -1.35
CA VAL A 64 -3.51 -7.94 -0.60
C VAL A 64 -4.44 -6.95 -1.29
N GLU A 65 -5.65 -7.39 -1.62
CA GLU A 65 -6.67 -6.55 -2.24
C GLU A 65 -7.86 -6.38 -1.31
N PHE A 66 -8.28 -5.14 -1.09
CA PHE A 66 -9.46 -4.78 -0.33
C PHE A 66 -10.60 -4.41 -1.28
N GLY A 67 -11.75 -5.05 -1.05
CA GLY A 67 -12.98 -4.77 -1.78
C GLY A 67 -13.71 -3.49 -1.32
N GLY A 68 -14.66 -3.07 -2.15
CA GLY A 68 -15.50 -1.89 -1.90
C GLY A 68 -14.88 -0.59 -2.39
N VAL A 69 -15.32 0.53 -1.80
CA VAL A 69 -14.84 1.88 -2.12
C VAL A 69 -14.21 2.51 -0.85
N PRO A 70 -12.98 3.04 -0.91
CA PRO A 70 -12.06 2.94 -2.05
C PRO A 70 -11.57 1.50 -2.28
N ARG A 71 -11.28 1.15 -3.54
CA ARG A 71 -10.51 -0.02 -3.93
C ARG A 71 -9.06 0.21 -3.53
N VAL A 72 -8.50 -0.72 -2.77
CA VAL A 72 -7.12 -0.64 -2.28
C VAL A 72 -6.42 -1.95 -2.58
N SER A 73 -5.23 -1.89 -3.19
CA SER A 73 -4.33 -3.03 -3.33
C SER A 73 -3.01 -2.70 -2.63
N VAL A 74 -2.41 -3.68 -1.99
CA VAL A 74 -1.16 -3.56 -1.25
C VAL A 74 -0.23 -4.66 -1.72
N ARG A 75 0.89 -4.29 -2.32
CA ARG A 75 1.99 -5.21 -2.64
C ARG A 75 3.11 -5.02 -1.64
N LEU A 76 3.53 -6.09 -0.99
CA LEU A 76 4.62 -6.11 -0.03
C LEU A 76 5.88 -6.65 -0.71
N TYR A 77 7.00 -5.95 -0.55
CA TYR A 77 8.29 -6.31 -1.10
C TYR A 77 9.24 -6.86 -0.01
N PRO A 78 10.30 -7.59 -0.39
CA PRO A 78 11.27 -8.16 0.55
C PRO A 78 12.06 -7.10 1.34
N ASP A 79 12.24 -5.89 0.81
CA ASP A 79 13.09 -4.84 1.38
C ASP A 79 12.36 -3.94 2.40
N ASP A 80 11.33 -4.50 3.07
CA ASP A 80 10.49 -3.83 4.06
C ASP A 80 9.69 -2.60 3.54
N ASP A 81 9.58 -2.46 2.23
CA ASP A 81 8.75 -1.48 1.54
C ASP A 81 7.48 -2.10 0.94
N ALA A 82 6.55 -1.24 0.58
CA ALA A 82 5.27 -1.62 0.01
C ALA A 82 4.82 -0.60 -1.04
N LEU A 83 4.13 -1.12 -2.06
CA LEU A 83 3.36 -0.34 -3.01
C LEU A 83 1.88 -0.44 -2.64
N ILE A 84 1.27 0.70 -2.33
CA ILE A 84 -0.18 0.77 -2.09
C ILE A 84 -0.84 1.43 -3.30
N THR A 85 -1.79 0.74 -3.93
CA THR A 85 -2.61 1.31 -5.00
C THR A 85 -3.98 1.70 -4.47
N VAL A 86 -4.36 2.97 -4.57
CA VAL A 86 -5.66 3.50 -4.12
C VAL A 86 -6.44 4.00 -5.33
N GLU A 87 -7.55 3.33 -5.68
CA GLU A 87 -8.39 3.72 -6.83
C GLU A 87 -7.57 3.91 -8.13
N GLY A 88 -6.56 3.05 -8.34
CA GLY A 88 -5.66 3.11 -9.49
C GLY A 88 -4.49 4.09 -9.35
N VAL A 89 -4.33 4.75 -8.21
CA VAL A 89 -3.20 5.62 -7.89
C VAL A 89 -2.15 4.81 -7.15
N GLU A 90 -0.98 4.66 -7.74
CA GLU A 90 0.18 4.02 -7.14
C GLU A 90 0.85 4.95 -6.13
N CYS A 91 0.94 4.50 -4.87
CA CYS A 91 1.67 5.14 -3.78
C CYS A 91 2.88 4.23 -3.44
N PRO A 92 4.01 4.40 -4.13
CA PRO A 92 5.22 3.61 -3.87
C PRO A 92 5.90 4.04 -2.57
N ASP A 93 6.97 3.34 -2.18
CA ASP A 93 7.85 3.72 -1.07
C ASP A 93 7.13 3.89 0.28
N VAL A 94 6.13 3.05 0.56
CA VAL A 94 5.46 3.02 1.88
C VAL A 94 6.17 2.00 2.76
N ASP A 95 6.71 2.42 3.90
CA ASP A 95 7.30 1.50 4.89
C ASP A 95 6.26 0.44 5.30
N ARG A 96 6.67 -0.83 5.38
CA ARG A 96 5.80 -1.96 5.77
C ARG A 96 5.06 -1.68 7.08
N ASP A 97 5.75 -1.07 8.05
CA ASP A 97 5.21 -0.72 9.37
C ASP A 97 4.10 0.35 9.30
N ASP A 98 4.09 1.18 8.26
CA ASP A 98 3.10 2.23 8.06
C ASP A 98 1.89 1.76 7.23
N VAL A 99 2.00 0.64 6.51
CA VAL A 99 0.92 0.09 5.67
C VAL A 99 -0.41 -0.03 6.42
N PRO A 100 -0.48 -0.60 7.65
CA PRO A 100 -1.75 -0.69 8.37
C PRO A 100 -2.33 0.69 8.69
N ALA A 101 -1.48 1.65 9.06
CA ALA A 101 -1.93 2.99 9.40
C ALA A 101 -2.40 3.77 8.16
N PHE A 102 -1.73 3.57 7.02
CA PHE A 102 -2.13 4.09 5.73
C PHE A 102 -3.53 3.60 5.35
N VAL A 103 -3.76 2.28 5.39
CA VAL A 103 -5.06 1.67 5.03
C VAL A 103 -6.16 2.15 5.97
N ARG A 104 -5.91 2.21 7.28
CA ARG A 104 -6.87 2.78 8.25
C ARG A 104 -7.20 4.24 7.93
N SER A 105 -6.22 5.05 7.57
CA SER A 105 -6.42 6.46 7.21
C SER A 105 -7.34 6.63 5.99
N LEU A 106 -7.28 5.69 5.03
CA LEU A 106 -8.22 5.65 3.89
C LEU A 106 -9.64 5.31 4.33
N PHE A 107 -9.80 4.30 5.18
CA PHE A 107 -11.12 3.82 5.63
C PHE A 107 -11.78 4.70 6.70
N ASP A 108 -10.99 5.45 7.47
CA ASP A 108 -11.44 6.47 8.43
C ASP A 108 -11.77 7.81 7.76
N ASP A 109 -11.75 7.89 6.43
CA ASP A 109 -12.04 9.12 5.67
C ASP A 109 -11.09 10.29 5.99
N ARG A 110 -9.87 9.99 6.42
CA ARG A 110 -8.84 10.99 6.75
C ARG A 110 -8.02 11.42 5.55
N ALA A 111 -7.88 10.54 4.57
CA ALA A 111 -7.23 10.86 3.30
C ALA A 111 -8.02 11.92 2.52
N PHE A 112 -7.29 12.87 1.93
CA PHE A 112 -7.89 13.95 1.15
C PHE A 112 -7.05 14.27 -0.08
N VAL A 113 -7.70 14.84 -1.09
CA VAL A 113 -7.06 15.25 -2.34
C VAL A 113 -6.92 16.77 -2.30
N LYS A 114 -5.68 17.26 -2.42
CA LYS A 114 -5.40 18.70 -2.45
C LYS A 114 -5.12 19.15 -3.87
N GLY A 115 -5.94 20.09 -4.36
CA GLY A 115 -5.68 20.76 -5.63
C GLY A 115 -4.53 21.76 -5.53
N ARG A 116 -3.66 21.81 -6.54
CA ARG A 116 -2.64 22.84 -6.72
C ARG A 116 -2.92 23.59 -8.01
N ARG A 117 -2.87 24.93 -7.96
CA ARG A 117 -3.17 25.79 -9.13
C ARG A 117 -1.97 26.02 -10.05
N PHE A 118 -0.73 25.92 -9.54
CA PHE A 118 0.48 26.13 -10.34
C PHE A 118 1.73 25.37 -9.83
N PRO A 119 2.32 24.44 -10.61
CA PRO A 119 1.71 23.83 -11.81
C PRO A 119 0.40 23.11 -11.44
N PRO A 120 -0.56 23.02 -12.36
CA PRO A 120 -1.86 22.45 -12.07
C PRO A 120 -1.73 20.93 -11.85
N GLY A 121 -2.39 20.43 -10.81
CA GLY A 121 -2.38 19.02 -10.46
C GLY A 121 -3.03 18.76 -9.12
N TYR A 122 -3.22 17.48 -8.81
CA TYR A 122 -3.78 17.05 -7.54
C TYR A 122 -2.73 16.29 -6.75
N PHE A 123 -2.89 16.25 -5.43
CA PHE A 123 -2.08 15.42 -4.56
C PHE A 123 -2.99 14.62 -3.66
N LEU A 124 -2.83 13.30 -3.65
CA LEU A 124 -3.41 12.47 -2.60
C LEU A 124 -2.56 12.66 -1.35
N ILE A 125 -3.19 13.06 -0.25
CA ILE A 125 -2.54 13.24 1.05
C ILE A 125 -3.15 12.24 2.02
N VAL A 126 -2.31 11.36 2.54
CA VAL A 126 -2.69 10.33 3.51
C VAL A 126 -1.96 10.61 4.83
N PRO A 127 -2.68 11.04 5.88
CA PRO A 127 -2.11 11.20 7.20
C PRO A 127 -1.65 9.86 7.78
N LEU A 128 -0.41 9.81 8.27
CA LEU A 128 0.19 8.70 8.97
C LEU A 128 0.39 9.08 10.46
N PRO A 129 0.68 8.12 11.35
CA PRO A 129 1.01 8.40 12.73
C PRO A 129 2.22 9.35 12.85
N GLN A 130 2.36 9.99 14.01
CA GLN A 130 3.50 10.88 14.31
C GLN A 130 3.60 12.12 13.41
N ASP A 131 2.46 12.64 12.94
CA ASP A 131 2.37 13.85 12.08
C ASP A 131 3.07 13.68 10.72
N ARG A 132 3.39 12.44 10.33
CA ARG A 132 3.86 12.10 8.99
C ARG A 132 2.71 12.14 8.00
N THR A 133 3.01 12.46 6.75
CA THR A 133 2.03 12.38 5.66
C THR A 133 2.68 11.73 4.45
N HIS A 134 1.98 10.76 3.88
CA HIS A 134 2.32 10.28 2.54
C HIS A 134 1.64 11.18 1.51
N ARG A 135 2.38 11.56 0.47
CA ARG A 135 1.91 12.52 -0.53
C ARG A 135 2.26 12.01 -1.91
N GLU A 136 1.22 11.69 -2.68
CA GLU A 136 1.37 11.19 -4.05
C GLU A 136 0.86 12.21 -5.07
N TYR A 137 1.56 12.36 -6.19
CA TYR A 137 1.14 13.26 -7.26
C TYR A 137 0.13 12.58 -8.19
N LEU A 138 -0.99 13.26 -8.39
CA LEU A 138 -2.02 12.82 -9.30
C LEU A 138 -1.95 13.65 -10.58
N PRO A 139 -1.71 13.04 -11.76
CA PRO A 139 -1.81 13.74 -13.02
C PRO A 139 -3.21 14.33 -13.19
N MET A 140 -3.30 15.49 -13.84
CA MET A 140 -4.51 16.32 -13.90
C MET A 140 -5.72 15.65 -14.59
N VAL A 141 -5.53 14.50 -15.23
CA VAL A 141 -6.53 13.79 -16.01
C VAL A 141 -6.97 12.53 -15.24
N GLY A 142 -8.26 12.45 -14.89
CA GLY A 142 -8.87 11.19 -14.45
C GLY A 142 -8.89 10.95 -12.93
N LEU A 143 -9.41 11.89 -12.14
CA LEU A 143 -9.81 11.54 -10.76
C LEU A 143 -11.00 10.58 -10.82
N GLY A 144 -10.83 9.38 -10.25
CA GLY A 144 -11.93 8.46 -10.03
C GLY A 144 -13.04 9.08 -9.15
N PRO A 145 -14.24 8.47 -9.11
CA PRO A 145 -15.36 8.99 -8.32
C PRO A 145 -15.02 9.21 -6.84
N TRP A 146 -14.27 8.30 -6.22
CA TRP A 146 -13.85 8.44 -4.83
C TRP A 146 -12.80 9.55 -4.65
N LEU A 147 -11.79 9.62 -5.51
CA LEU A 147 -10.77 10.70 -5.43
C LEU A 147 -11.41 12.08 -5.60
N SER A 148 -12.40 12.20 -6.49
CA SER A 148 -13.16 13.42 -6.71
C SER A 148 -13.97 13.85 -5.49
N SER A 149 -14.54 12.90 -4.73
CA SER A 149 -15.29 13.21 -3.51
C SER A 149 -14.40 13.63 -2.33
N ARG A 150 -13.09 13.40 -2.41
CA ARG A 150 -12.09 13.74 -1.38
C ARG A 150 -11.36 15.06 -1.65
N VAL A 151 -11.71 15.78 -2.72
CA VAL A 151 -11.07 17.07 -3.05
C VAL A 151 -11.40 18.12 -1.99
N ARG A 152 -10.37 18.79 -1.48
CA ARG A 152 -10.43 19.93 -0.55
C ARG A 152 -9.69 21.14 -1.09
#